data_AF-A0A9E3MKX1-F1
#
_entry.id   AF-A0A9E3MKX1-F1
#
_cell.length_a   1.000
_cell.length_b   1.000
_cell.length_c   1.000
_cell.angle_alpha   90.00
_cell.angle_beta   90.00
_cell.angle_gamma   90.00
#
_symmetry.space_group_name_H-M   'P 1'
#
loop_
_entity.id
_entity.type
_entity.pdbx_description
1 polymer ?
#
loop_
_entity_poly.entity_id
_entity_poly.type
_entity_poly.pdbx_seq_one_letter_code
_entity_poly.pdbx_strand_id
1 'polypeptide(L)'
;MDWRAFDAHGEERGAGFYHTALEYGHYLWQQGFSARAILCLDRAMGADLQGDEPILKLCPMPYAAMVWFLTHTPPAVFMGNPRVHFQHYADRLRAPRREVRRARAWACWALTRRLHPSLPPDPKHLVQEPSETEIAAALAAHGLPGENDLWRSVLESCVSVREAS
;
A
#
# COMPACT_ATOMS: atom_id res chain seq x y z
N MET A 1 -7.45 16.01 -12.65
CA MET A 1 -8.31 15.20 -11.76
C MET A 1 -8.32 15.87 -10.39
N ASP A 2 -9.44 15.88 -9.68
CA ASP A 2 -9.52 16.45 -8.32
C ASP A 2 -10.11 15.44 -7.32
N TRP A 3 -10.12 15.80 -6.03
CA TRP A 3 -10.59 14.92 -4.97
C TRP A 3 -12.08 14.57 -5.07
N ARG A 4 -12.89 15.35 -5.81
CA ARG A 4 -14.32 15.09 -6.01
C ARG A 4 -14.58 13.85 -6.86
N ALA A 5 -13.55 13.34 -7.55
CA ALA A 5 -13.62 12.03 -8.17
C ALA A 5 -13.96 10.92 -7.16
N PHE A 6 -13.62 11.08 -5.87
CA PHE A 6 -14.05 10.16 -4.82
C PHE A 6 -15.52 10.35 -4.43
N ASP A 7 -16.05 11.57 -4.46
CA ASP A 7 -17.43 11.87 -4.08
C ASP A 7 -18.44 11.16 -4.98
N ALA A 8 -18.07 10.94 -6.25
CA ALA A 8 -18.87 10.19 -7.22
C ALA A 8 -19.17 8.74 -6.80
N HIS A 9 -18.37 8.16 -5.89
CA HIS A 9 -18.59 6.81 -5.36
C HIS A 9 -19.46 6.78 -4.10
N GLY A 10 -19.75 7.92 -3.48
CA GLY A 10 -20.51 7.98 -2.22
C GLY A 10 -19.91 7.08 -1.13
N GLU A 11 -20.70 6.12 -0.66
CA GLU A 11 -20.27 5.10 0.32
C GLU A 11 -19.68 3.84 -0.33
N GLU A 12 -19.82 3.66 -1.64
CA GLU A 12 -19.34 2.47 -2.35
C GLU A 12 -17.81 2.43 -2.37
N ARG A 13 -17.24 1.25 -2.11
CA ARG A 13 -15.79 1.02 -2.08
C ARG A 13 -15.33 -0.07 -3.03
N GLY A 14 -16.14 -0.45 -4.03
CA GLY A 14 -15.83 -1.52 -4.98
C GLY A 14 -14.80 -1.16 -6.06
N ALA A 15 -14.87 -1.86 -7.20
CA ALA A 15 -13.92 -1.75 -8.32
C ALA A 15 -13.76 -0.32 -8.88
N GLY A 16 -14.86 0.43 -8.98
CA GLY A 16 -14.82 1.82 -9.45
C GLY A 16 -13.98 2.71 -8.53
N PHE A 17 -14.23 2.62 -7.22
CA PHE A 17 -13.49 3.35 -6.20
C PHE A 17 -12.00 2.96 -6.21
N TYR A 18 -11.72 1.66 -6.33
CA TYR A 18 -10.37 1.14 -6.48
C TYR A 18 -9.63 1.80 -7.65
N HIS A 19 -10.23 1.79 -8.84
CA HIS A 19 -9.60 2.38 -10.03
C HIS A 19 -9.39 3.89 -9.88
N THR A 20 -10.39 4.62 -9.40
CA THR A 20 -10.27 6.07 -9.14
C THR A 20 -9.14 6.38 -8.15
N ALA A 21 -8.98 5.57 -7.10
CA ALA A 21 -7.90 5.74 -6.14
C ALA A 21 -6.52 5.56 -6.79
N LEU A 22 -6.37 4.61 -7.72
CA LEU A 22 -5.12 4.41 -8.47
C LEU A 22 -4.84 5.59 -9.41
N GLU A 23 -5.80 5.99 -10.23
CA GLU A 23 -5.64 7.09 -11.19
C GLU A 23 -5.32 8.41 -10.49
N TYR A 24 -6.07 8.72 -9.42
CA TYR A 24 -5.85 9.94 -8.68
C TYR A 24 -4.53 9.91 -7.89
N GLY A 25 -4.16 8.75 -7.35
CA GLY A 25 -2.85 8.55 -6.73
C GLY A 25 -1.72 8.82 -7.72
N HIS A 26 -1.80 8.27 -8.93
CA HIS A 26 -0.82 8.52 -9.98
C HIS A 26 -0.75 9.99 -10.38
N TYR A 27 -1.90 10.63 -10.59
CA TYR A 27 -1.98 12.07 -10.86
C TYR A 27 -1.30 12.89 -9.76
N LEU A 28 -1.58 12.62 -8.49
CA LEU A 28 -0.95 13.33 -7.36
C LEU A 28 0.57 13.13 -7.32
N TRP A 29 1.05 11.92 -7.62
CA TRP A 29 2.48 11.65 -7.69
C TRP A 29 3.16 12.48 -8.80
N GLN A 30 2.56 12.56 -9.99
CA GLN A 30 3.06 13.39 -11.09
C GLN A 30 3.11 14.89 -10.73
N GLN A 31 2.21 15.35 -9.85
CA GLN A 31 2.18 16.73 -9.36
C GLN A 31 3.13 16.97 -8.16
N GLY A 32 3.96 15.98 -7.77
CA GLY A 32 4.89 16.11 -6.65
C GLY A 32 4.25 15.96 -5.27
N PHE A 33 3.02 15.43 -5.17
CA PHE A 33 2.34 15.17 -3.90
C PHE A 33 2.49 13.71 -3.44
N SER A 34 3.72 13.21 -3.35
CA SER A 34 4.00 11.78 -3.08
C SER A 34 3.34 11.23 -1.82
N ALA A 35 3.35 11.96 -0.70
CA ALA A 35 2.67 11.51 0.52
C ALA A 35 1.16 11.31 0.30
N ARG A 36 0.51 12.21 -0.44
CA ARG A 36 -0.93 12.10 -0.76
C ARG A 36 -1.21 11.00 -1.78
N ALA A 37 -0.27 10.75 -2.68
CA ALA A 37 -0.34 9.64 -3.62
C ALA A 37 -0.31 8.28 -2.91
N ILE A 38 0.59 8.11 -1.92
CA ILE A 38 0.63 6.92 -1.05
C ILE A 38 -0.71 6.72 -0.32
N LEU A 39 -1.30 7.79 0.23
CA LEU A 39 -2.63 7.72 0.87
C LEU A 39 -3.75 7.33 -0.10
N CYS A 40 -3.57 7.50 -1.41
CA CYS A 40 -4.54 7.00 -2.40
C CYS A 40 -4.34 5.51 -2.65
N LEU A 41 -3.09 5.02 -2.67
CA LEU A 41 -2.83 3.58 -2.70
C LEU A 41 -3.38 2.88 -1.44
N ASP A 42 -3.25 3.48 -0.26
CA ASP A 42 -3.84 2.95 0.98
C ASP A 42 -5.36 2.81 0.89
N ARG A 43 -6.02 3.77 0.21
CA ARG A 43 -7.46 3.72 -0.07
C ARG A 43 -7.79 2.62 -1.08
N ALA A 44 -7.03 2.51 -2.16
CA ALA A 44 -7.19 1.45 -3.15
C ALA A 44 -7.07 0.06 -2.49
N MET A 45 -6.06 -0.14 -1.65
CA MET A 45 -5.87 -1.36 -0.86
C MET A 45 -6.99 -1.60 0.16
N GLY A 46 -7.75 -0.56 0.53
CA GLY A 46 -8.92 -0.66 1.40
C GLY A 46 -10.24 -0.94 0.66
N ALA A 47 -10.22 -1.04 -0.67
CA ALA A 47 -11.40 -1.27 -1.49
C ALA A 47 -12.08 -2.61 -1.16
N ASP A 48 -13.40 -2.61 -1.28
CA ASP A 48 -14.27 -3.77 -1.12
C ASP A 48 -14.26 -4.63 -2.39
N LEU A 49 -13.16 -5.37 -2.58
CA LEU A 49 -12.94 -6.26 -3.71
C LEU A 49 -13.05 -7.73 -3.32
N GLN A 50 -13.47 -8.56 -4.28
CA GLN A 50 -13.64 -10.02 -4.17
C GLN A 50 -12.54 -10.81 -4.89
N GLY A 51 -11.83 -10.19 -5.83
CA GLY A 51 -10.67 -10.77 -6.52
C GLY A 51 -10.93 -11.20 -7.96
N ASP A 52 -12.19 -11.27 -8.37
CA ASP A 52 -12.61 -11.63 -9.74
C ASP A 52 -12.93 -10.40 -10.60
N GLU A 53 -12.85 -9.19 -10.04
CA GLU A 53 -13.14 -7.97 -10.78
C GLU A 53 -12.19 -7.79 -11.96
N PRO A 54 -12.69 -7.48 -13.17
CA PRO A 54 -11.86 -7.38 -14.37
C PRO A 54 -10.69 -6.40 -14.24
N ILE A 55 -10.87 -5.32 -13.46
CA ILE A 55 -9.83 -4.32 -13.23
C ILE A 55 -8.58 -4.91 -12.57
N LEU A 56 -8.70 -5.97 -11.75
CA LEU A 56 -7.57 -6.59 -11.07
C LEU A 56 -6.62 -7.34 -12.02
N LYS A 57 -7.08 -7.69 -13.22
CA LYS A 57 -6.22 -8.23 -14.29
C LYS A 57 -5.31 -7.17 -14.90
N LEU A 58 -5.78 -5.92 -14.92
CA LEU A 58 -5.03 -4.78 -15.46
C LEU A 58 -4.20 -4.08 -14.39
N CYS A 59 -4.78 -3.95 -13.20
CA CYS A 59 -4.21 -3.29 -12.04
C CYS A 59 -4.35 -4.21 -10.82
N PRO A 60 -3.44 -5.17 -10.62
CA PRO A 60 -3.40 -6.00 -9.42
C PRO A 60 -3.25 -5.15 -8.16
N MET A 61 -3.46 -5.76 -6.98
CA MET A 61 -3.30 -5.08 -5.68
C MET A 61 -1.98 -4.27 -5.67
N PRO A 62 -2.00 -2.97 -5.31
CA PRO A 62 -0.99 -2.01 -5.77
C PRO A 62 0.33 -2.03 -4.97
N TYR A 63 0.84 -3.21 -4.62
CA TYR A 63 2.15 -3.38 -3.98
C TYR A 63 3.28 -2.89 -4.88
N ALA A 64 3.25 -3.23 -6.18
CA ALA A 64 4.26 -2.77 -7.13
C ALA A 64 4.21 -1.24 -7.32
N ALA A 65 3.01 -0.64 -7.35
CA ALA A 65 2.85 0.81 -7.40
C ALA A 65 3.36 1.49 -6.12
N MET A 66 3.15 0.87 -4.95
CA MET A 66 3.71 1.35 -3.69
C MET A 66 5.24 1.36 -3.73
N VAL A 67 5.87 0.26 -4.16
CA VAL A 67 7.33 0.18 -4.37
C VAL A 67 7.79 1.28 -5.33
N TRP A 68 7.09 1.45 -6.46
CA TRP A 68 7.43 2.48 -7.44
C TRP A 68 7.43 3.89 -6.82
N PHE A 69 6.39 4.26 -6.06
CA PHE A 69 6.31 5.56 -5.39
C PHE A 69 7.40 5.74 -4.34
N LEU A 70 7.68 4.71 -3.55
CA LEU A 70 8.71 4.73 -2.51
C LEU A 70 10.13 4.86 -3.10
N THR A 71 10.38 4.27 -4.27
CA THR A 71 11.69 4.32 -4.93
C THR A 71 11.90 5.60 -5.73
N HIS A 72 10.87 6.06 -6.46
CA HIS A 72 11.04 7.10 -7.48
C HIS A 72 10.56 8.49 -7.03
N THR A 73 10.11 8.65 -5.80
CA THR A 73 9.83 10.00 -5.29
C THR A 73 11.11 10.83 -5.30
N PRO A 74 11.12 12.02 -5.94
CA PRO A 74 12.31 12.85 -5.99
C PRO A 74 12.79 13.24 -4.59
N PRO A 75 14.12 13.33 -4.34
CA PRO A 75 14.66 13.66 -3.02
C PRO A 75 14.15 14.99 -2.43
N ALA A 76 13.80 15.96 -3.29
CA ALA A 76 13.26 17.26 -2.88
C ALA A 76 11.77 17.23 -2.51
N VAL A 77 11.07 16.13 -2.81
CA VAL A 77 9.63 15.98 -2.55
C VAL A 77 9.43 15.29 -1.22
N PHE A 78 8.64 15.94 -0.35
CA PHE A 78 8.32 15.39 0.96
C PHE A 78 7.41 14.16 0.86
N MET A 79 7.92 13.01 1.35
CA MET A 79 7.17 11.75 1.48
C MET A 79 6.77 11.44 2.93
N GLY A 80 7.41 12.08 3.91
CA GLY A 80 7.31 11.71 5.32
C GLY A 80 8.17 10.49 5.67
N ASN A 81 7.81 9.77 6.73
CA ASN A 81 8.44 8.49 7.12
C ASN A 81 7.42 7.35 6.90
N PRO A 82 7.47 6.65 5.75
CA PRO A 82 6.52 5.57 5.45
C PRO A 82 6.56 4.42 6.46
N ARG A 83 7.69 4.15 7.11
CA ARG A 83 7.79 3.08 8.13
C ARG A 83 6.85 3.40 9.29
N VAL A 84 6.95 4.62 9.82
CA VAL A 84 6.10 5.11 10.90
C VAL A 84 4.64 5.19 10.45
N HIS A 85 4.40 5.70 9.24
CA HIS A 85 3.04 5.76 8.66
C HIS A 85 2.35 4.41 8.72
N PHE A 86 2.96 3.36 8.16
CA PHE A 86 2.33 2.04 8.12
C PHE A 86 2.20 1.37 9.50
N GLN A 87 3.15 1.60 10.43
CA GLN A 87 3.00 1.17 11.83
C GLN A 87 1.73 1.75 12.46
N HIS A 88 1.55 3.07 12.37
CA HIS A 88 0.36 3.74 12.91
C HIS A 88 -0.91 3.38 12.15
N TYR A 89 -0.82 3.23 10.84
CA TYR A 89 -1.98 2.89 10.01
C TYR A 89 -2.53 1.52 10.39
N ALA A 90 -1.68 0.50 10.52
CA ALA A 90 -2.08 -0.85 10.88
C ALA A 90 -2.90 -0.92 12.17
N ASP A 91 -2.57 -0.12 13.19
CA ASP A 91 -3.24 -0.15 14.49
C ASP A 91 -4.52 0.70 14.55
N ARG A 92 -4.64 1.73 13.70
CA ARG A 92 -5.82 2.60 13.64
C ARG A 92 -6.98 2.03 12.84
N LEU A 93 -6.74 0.95 12.10
CA LEU A 93 -7.74 0.33 11.25
C LEU A 93 -8.88 -0.27 12.06
N ARG A 94 -10.10 0.10 11.67
CA ARG A 94 -11.37 -0.37 12.23
C ARG A 94 -12.15 -1.17 11.19
N ALA A 95 -13.24 -1.79 11.63
CA ALA A 95 -14.21 -2.39 10.72
C ALA A 95 -14.70 -1.37 9.68
N PRO A 96 -15.14 -1.83 8.48
CA PRO A 96 -15.18 -3.22 8.03
C PRO A 96 -13.81 -3.72 7.55
N ARG A 97 -13.70 -5.04 7.35
CA ARG A 97 -12.53 -5.71 6.73
C ARG A 97 -11.19 -5.37 7.41
N ARG A 98 -11.21 -5.24 8.75
CA ARG A 98 -10.05 -4.80 9.53
C ARG A 98 -8.82 -5.69 9.31
N GLU A 99 -8.98 -7.01 9.35
CA GLU A 99 -7.85 -7.94 9.31
C GLU A 99 -7.09 -7.88 7.97
N VAL A 100 -7.80 -7.90 6.84
CA VAL A 100 -7.15 -7.76 5.53
C VAL A 100 -6.50 -6.38 5.35
N ARG A 101 -7.16 -5.31 5.78
CA ARG A 101 -6.57 -3.96 5.70
C ARG A 101 -5.32 -3.85 6.55
N ARG A 102 -5.31 -4.47 7.74
CA ARG A 102 -4.16 -4.52 8.64
C ARG A 102 -3.02 -5.34 8.02
N ALA A 103 -3.34 -6.50 7.43
CA ALA A 103 -2.36 -7.32 6.72
C ALA A 103 -1.71 -6.55 5.56
N ARG A 104 -2.51 -5.83 4.75
CA ARG A 104 -2.04 -4.97 3.66
C ARG A 104 -1.16 -3.80 4.14
N ALA A 105 -1.51 -3.19 5.28
CA ALA A 105 -0.69 -2.14 5.89
C ALA A 105 0.68 -2.69 6.32
N TRP A 106 0.71 -3.86 6.97
CA TRP A 106 1.98 -4.51 7.33
C TRP A 106 2.78 -4.97 6.11
N ALA A 107 2.11 -5.41 5.06
CA ALA A 107 2.74 -5.74 3.78
C ALA A 107 3.47 -4.52 3.17
N CYS A 108 2.87 -3.33 3.22
CA CYS A 108 3.50 -2.09 2.78
C CYS A 108 4.61 -1.62 3.74
N TRP A 109 4.46 -1.86 5.04
CA TRP A 109 5.53 -1.64 6.01
C TRP A 109 6.76 -2.48 5.68
N ALA A 110 6.60 -3.77 5.36
CA ALA A 110 7.71 -4.66 4.99
C ALA A 110 8.42 -4.21 3.70
N LEU A 111 7.65 -3.82 2.67
CA LEU A 111 8.21 -3.21 1.45
C LEU A 111 9.02 -1.95 1.77
N THR A 112 8.49 -1.09 2.64
CA THR A 112 9.20 0.11 3.12
C THR A 112 10.49 -0.25 3.83
N ARG A 113 10.48 -1.23 4.73
CA ARG A 113 11.69 -1.65 5.47
C ARG A 113 12.78 -2.17 4.55
N ARG A 114 12.40 -2.89 3.48
CA ARG A 114 13.36 -3.35 2.48
C ARG A 114 13.92 -2.22 1.64
N LEU A 115 13.09 -1.28 1.18
CA LEU A 115 13.55 -0.16 0.34
C LEU A 115 14.34 0.88 1.14
N HIS A 116 13.89 1.19 2.35
CA HIS A 116 14.39 2.28 3.20
C HIS A 116 14.72 1.80 4.63
N PRO A 117 15.76 0.95 4.81
CA PRO A 117 16.08 0.31 6.08
C PRO A 117 16.59 1.29 7.13
N SER A 118 17.13 2.44 6.70
CA SER A 118 17.60 3.52 7.56
C SER A 118 16.47 4.34 8.19
N LEU A 119 15.22 4.21 7.71
CA LEU A 119 14.11 4.92 8.32
C LEU A 119 13.86 4.42 9.76
N PRO A 120 13.90 5.32 10.75
CA PRO A 120 13.70 4.95 12.14
C PRO A 120 12.25 4.54 12.38
N PRO A 121 11.98 3.62 13.33
CA PRO A 121 10.64 3.40 13.85
C PRO A 121 10.19 4.60 14.68
N ASP A 122 8.92 4.62 15.07
CA ASP A 122 8.46 5.56 16.10
C ASP A 122 8.91 5.07 17.48
N PRO A 123 9.79 5.81 18.20
CA PRO A 123 10.30 5.38 19.50
C PRO A 123 9.22 5.33 20.59
N LYS A 124 8.06 5.98 20.39
CA LYS A 124 6.96 6.02 21.36
C LYS A 124 5.86 5.01 21.03
N HIS A 125 5.93 4.36 19.87
CA HIS A 125 4.93 3.39 19.45
C HIS A 125 5.47 1.96 19.62
N LEU A 126 5.10 1.34 20.75
CA LEU A 126 5.44 -0.04 21.06
C LEU A 126 4.50 -0.98 20.29
N VAL A 127 4.85 -1.26 19.04
CA VAL A 127 4.14 -2.24 18.21
C VAL A 127 5.04 -3.45 17.96
N GLN A 128 4.48 -4.65 18.10
CA GLN A 128 5.16 -5.87 17.68
C GLN A 128 5.11 -5.93 16.16
N GLU A 129 6.24 -5.59 15.51
CA GLU A 129 6.39 -5.67 14.06
C GLU A 129 6.32 -7.15 13.62
N PRO A 130 5.37 -7.54 12.73
CA PRO A 130 5.26 -8.91 12.27
C PRO A 130 6.41 -9.26 11.32
N SER A 131 6.81 -10.53 11.35
CA SER A 131 7.71 -11.12 10.36
C SER A 131 7.05 -11.18 8.97
N GLU A 132 7.88 -11.27 7.93
CA GLU A 132 7.39 -11.46 6.56
C GLU A 132 6.53 -12.74 6.41
N THR A 133 6.84 -13.78 7.19
CA THR A 133 6.04 -15.03 7.21
C THR A 133 4.67 -14.81 7.82
N GLU A 134 4.56 -14.06 8.93
CA GLU A 134 3.28 -13.72 9.55
C GLU A 134 2.42 -12.82 8.65
N ILE A 135 3.05 -11.86 7.95
CA ILE A 135 2.37 -11.02 6.96
C ILE A 135 1.82 -11.88 5.82
N ALA A 136 2.62 -12.79 5.26
CA ALA A 136 2.18 -13.68 4.20
C ALA A 136 1.00 -14.56 4.63
N ALA A 137 1.05 -15.10 5.85
CA ALA A 137 -0.02 -15.92 6.39
C ALA A 137 -1.32 -15.12 6.56
N ALA A 138 -1.22 -13.87 7.05
CA ALA A 138 -2.38 -12.99 7.17
C ALA A 138 -2.98 -12.60 5.81
N LEU A 139 -2.15 -12.34 4.80
CA LEU A 139 -2.60 -12.09 3.43
C LEU A 139 -3.24 -13.34 2.80
N ALA A 140 -2.69 -14.53 3.02
CA ALA A 140 -3.29 -15.77 2.53
C ALA A 140 -4.64 -16.07 3.21
N ALA A 141 -4.78 -15.73 4.49
CA ALA A 141 -6.00 -15.99 5.26
C ALA A 141 -7.12 -14.98 5.00
N HIS A 142 -6.80 -13.72 4.70
CA HIS A 142 -7.78 -12.63 4.66
C HIS A 142 -7.79 -11.82 3.35
N GLY A 143 -6.72 -11.93 2.55
CA GLY A 143 -6.57 -11.23 1.28
C GLY A 143 -7.36 -11.86 0.14
N LEU A 144 -7.13 -11.34 -1.06
CA LEU A 144 -7.64 -11.90 -2.30
C LEU A 144 -6.91 -13.21 -2.64
N PRO A 145 -7.52 -14.11 -3.43
CA PRO A 145 -6.83 -15.28 -3.95
C PRO A 145 -5.49 -14.90 -4.64
N GLY A 146 -4.39 -15.53 -4.21
CA GLY A 146 -3.05 -15.27 -4.74
C GLY A 146 -2.40 -13.96 -4.29
N GLU A 147 -3.02 -13.17 -3.41
CA GLU A 147 -2.49 -11.88 -2.97
C GLU A 147 -1.15 -12.02 -2.20
N ASN A 148 -0.99 -13.10 -1.44
CA ASN A 148 0.25 -13.42 -0.73
C ASN A 148 1.42 -13.64 -1.70
N ASP A 149 1.20 -14.38 -2.79
CA ASP A 149 2.22 -14.70 -3.79
C ASP A 149 2.58 -13.45 -4.60
N LEU A 150 1.56 -12.65 -4.96
CA LEU A 150 1.77 -11.33 -5.56
C LEU A 150 2.66 -10.46 -4.67
N TRP A 151 2.32 -10.30 -3.39
CA TRP A 151 3.12 -9.50 -2.47
C TRP A 151 4.55 -10.03 -2.32
N ARG A 152 4.73 -11.35 -2.17
CA ARG A 152 6.06 -11.97 -2.08
C ARG A 152 6.92 -11.68 -3.30
N SER A 153 6.36 -11.84 -4.50
CA SER A 153 7.10 -11.55 -5.75
C SER A 153 7.57 -10.10 -5.82
N VAL A 154 6.73 -9.15 -5.37
CA VAL A 154 7.10 -7.72 -5.30
C VAL A 154 8.18 -7.48 -4.24
N LEU A 155 8.05 -8.10 -3.07
CA LEU A 155 9.01 -7.99 -1.98
C LEU A 155 10.40 -8.54 -2.36
N GLU A 156 10.44 -9.64 -3.10
CA GLU A 156 11.67 -10.23 -3.65
C GLU A 156 12.32 -9.31 -4.69
N SER A 157 11.53 -8.69 -5.58
CA SER A 157 12.05 -7.75 -6.58
C SER A 157 12.73 -6.52 -5.96
N CYS A 158 12.37 -6.14 -4.73
CA CYS A 158 13.02 -5.03 -4.00
C CYS A 158 14.49 -5.33 -3.65
N VAL A 159 14.90 -6.60 -3.63
CA VAL A 159 16.29 -7.01 -3.35
C VAL A 159 17.18 -6.75 -4.57
N SER A 160 16.71 -7.10 -5.77
CA SER A 160 17.48 -6.96 -7.01
C SER A 160 17.80 -5.51 -7.40
N VAL A 161 16.99 -4.54 -6.95
CA VAL A 161 17.23 -3.11 -7.22
C VAL A 161 18.46 -2.57 -6.46
N ARG A 162 18.82 -3.19 -5.32
CA ARG A 162 19.96 -2.74 -4.49
C ARG A 162 21.32 -3.20 -4.99
N GLU A 163 21.37 -4.27 -5.78
CA GLU A 163 22.63 -4.78 -6.35
C GLU A 163 23.04 -4.05 -7.64
N ALA A 164 22.15 -3.21 -8.19
CA ALA A 164 22.34 -2.49 -9.45
C ALA A 164 22.55 -0.97 -9.29
N SER A 165 22.60 -0.44 -8.05
CA SER A 165 22.80 0.98 -7.74
C SER A 165 24.13 1.20 -7.02
#